data_AF-A0A8S4A065-F1
#
_entry.id   AF-A0A8S4A065-F1
#
_cell.length_a   1.000
_cell.length_b   1.000
_cell.length_c   1.000
_cell.angle_alpha   90.00
_cell.angle_beta   90.00
_cell.angle_gamma   90.00
#
_symmetry.space_group_name_H-M   'P 1'
#
loop_
_entity.id
_entity.type
_entity.pdbx_description
1 polymer ?
#
loop_
_entity_poly.entity_id
_entity_poly.type
_entity_poly.pdbx_seq_one_letter_code
_entity_poly.pdbx_strand_id
1 'polypeptide(L)'
;MSEQDSAQDNMIKFDLYIKASAIDKETKGSCPICQQFFMMTCILGECQDDIDFKVFTVQADCPPKNFAAGWSKKYPVVMVNSGKSKTGQDLSGMMYDTFEELELFFESINRECPALKRKNAPNIAAMHVVDNIYKHFNHFISGQSEKGLVGELKKLNEYLEGQDTKFLVDNVLSFADCHLLPRLQHIRVAGR
;
A
#
# COMPACT_ATOMS: atom_id res chain seq x y z
N MET A 1 10.42 29.44 24.40
CA MET A 1 10.25 28.15 23.70
C MET A 1 9.37 28.43 22.51
N SER A 2 9.99 28.63 21.35
CA SER A 2 9.38 29.07 20.11
C SER A 2 8.60 27.93 19.45
N GLU A 3 7.47 28.25 18.81
CA GLU A 3 6.57 27.33 18.07
C GLU A 3 7.30 26.43 17.03
N GLN A 4 8.53 26.78 16.65
CA GLN A 4 9.39 25.98 15.79
C GLN A 4 9.89 24.68 16.43
N ASP A 5 10.08 24.62 17.76
CA ASP A 5 10.50 23.38 18.44
C ASP A 5 9.35 22.36 18.57
N SER A 6 8.10 22.81 18.57
CA SER A 6 6.92 21.92 18.69
C SER A 6 6.55 21.22 17.37
N ALA A 7 6.90 21.80 16.22
CA ALA A 7 6.60 21.18 14.93
C ALA A 7 7.50 19.97 14.65
N GLN A 8 8.73 19.99 15.16
CA GLN A 8 9.72 18.94 14.94
C GLN A 8 9.46 17.68 15.80
N ASP A 9 8.74 17.82 16.92
CA ASP A 9 8.38 16.73 17.84
C ASP A 9 7.16 15.90 17.36
N ASN A 10 6.46 16.35 16.31
CA ASN A 10 5.28 15.69 15.75
C ASN A 10 5.50 15.00 14.40
N MET A 11 6.66 15.19 13.76
CA MET A 11 6.98 14.57 12.48
C MET A 11 7.12 13.05 12.61
N ILE A 12 6.40 12.31 11.78
CA ILE A 12 6.48 10.85 11.69
C ILE A 12 7.51 10.50 10.63
N LYS A 13 8.60 9.85 11.07
CA LYS A 13 9.71 9.40 10.24
C LYS A 13 9.71 7.89 10.13
N PHE A 14 9.65 7.35 8.93
CA PHE A 14 9.71 5.90 8.74
C PHE A 14 10.34 5.48 7.42
N ASP A 15 10.85 4.26 7.40
CA ASP A 15 11.44 3.64 6.23
C ASP A 15 10.52 2.53 5.72
N LEU A 16 10.15 2.59 4.44
CA LEU A 16 9.41 1.54 3.74
C LEU A 16 10.38 0.68 2.94
N TYR A 17 10.47 -0.60 3.31
CA TYR A 17 11.26 -1.60 2.60
C TYR A 17 10.37 -2.41 1.67
N ILE A 18 10.70 -2.39 0.38
CA ILE A 18 10.00 -3.12 -0.68
C ILE A 18 10.94 -4.14 -1.33
N LYS A 19 10.37 -5.20 -1.92
CA LYS A 19 11.17 -6.20 -2.65
C LYS A 19 11.91 -5.54 -3.81
N ALA A 20 13.21 -5.82 -3.91
CA ALA A 20 13.99 -5.53 -5.09
C ALA A 20 13.61 -6.46 -6.25
N SER A 21 13.96 -6.07 -7.47
CA SER A 21 13.84 -6.89 -8.67
C SER A 21 14.67 -8.16 -8.52
N ALA A 22 14.14 -9.29 -8.98
CA ALA A 22 14.90 -10.55 -9.00
C ALA A 22 15.97 -10.57 -10.11
N ILE A 23 15.94 -9.60 -11.04
CA ILE A 23 16.83 -9.54 -12.21
C ILE A 23 18.08 -8.73 -11.88
N ASP A 24 17.93 -7.44 -11.57
CA ASP A 24 19.05 -6.54 -11.29
C ASP A 24 19.37 -6.42 -9.79
N LYS A 25 18.49 -6.92 -8.92
CA LYS A 25 18.64 -6.92 -7.46
C LYS A 25 18.78 -5.54 -6.82
N GLU A 26 18.44 -4.47 -7.55
CA GLU A 26 18.57 -3.08 -7.11
C GLU A 26 17.26 -2.30 -7.30
N THR A 27 16.60 -2.46 -8.44
CA THR A 27 15.38 -1.70 -8.77
C THR A 27 14.16 -2.27 -8.07
N LYS A 28 13.01 -1.57 -8.17
CA LYS A 28 11.75 -2.01 -7.56
C LYS A 28 11.28 -3.32 -8.22
N GLY A 29 10.98 -4.33 -7.41
CA GLY A 29 10.45 -5.62 -7.89
C GLY A 29 8.96 -5.58 -8.21
N SER A 30 8.44 -6.68 -8.77
CA SER A 30 7.04 -6.85 -9.18
C SER A 30 6.11 -7.29 -8.05
N CYS A 31 6.26 -6.74 -6.84
CA CYS A 31 5.45 -7.10 -5.68
C CYS A 31 4.21 -6.20 -5.60
N PRO A 32 2.99 -6.70 -5.86
CA PRO A 32 1.80 -5.83 -5.95
C PRO A 32 1.41 -5.23 -4.60
N ILE A 33 1.61 -5.98 -3.50
CA ILE A 33 1.39 -5.47 -2.14
C ILE A 33 2.44 -4.41 -1.78
N CYS A 34 3.69 -4.60 -2.19
CA CYS A 34 4.74 -3.59 -1.97
C CYS A 34 4.43 -2.30 -2.73
N GLN A 35 3.94 -2.40 -3.97
CA GLN A 35 3.52 -1.24 -4.74
C GLN A 35 2.27 -0.57 -4.14
N GLN A 36 1.31 -1.34 -3.63
CA GLN A 36 0.13 -0.80 -2.93
C GLN A 36 0.55 0.10 -1.76
N PHE A 37 1.39 -0.39 -0.84
CA PHE A 37 1.84 0.42 0.29
C PHE A 37 2.80 1.54 -0.11
N PHE A 38 3.58 1.37 -1.18
CA PHE A 38 4.39 2.46 -1.74
C PHE A 38 3.50 3.61 -2.25
N MET A 39 2.41 3.31 -2.98
CA MET A 39 1.44 4.31 -3.41
C MET A 39 0.76 4.99 -2.23
N MET A 40 0.31 4.22 -1.23
CA MET A 40 -0.26 4.78 0.00
C MET A 40 0.71 5.72 0.71
N THR A 41 1.99 5.37 0.77
CA THR A 41 3.05 6.20 1.37
C THR A 41 3.21 7.52 0.63
N CYS A 42 3.27 7.50 -0.70
CA CYS A 42 3.36 8.71 -1.51
C CYS A 42 2.15 9.62 -1.31
N ILE A 43 0.93 9.08 -1.41
CA ILE A 43 -0.30 9.87 -1.22
C ILE A 43 -0.37 10.43 0.20
N LEU A 44 0.02 9.65 1.20
CA LEU A 44 0.03 10.10 2.60
C LEU A 44 1.00 11.28 2.81
N GLY A 45 2.18 11.23 2.22
CA GLY A 45 3.16 12.32 2.27
C GLY A 45 2.81 13.53 1.39
N GLU A 46 2.00 13.35 0.34
CA GLU A 46 1.47 14.46 -0.46
C GLU A 46 0.31 15.18 0.24
N CYS A 47 -0.45 14.47 1.08
CA CYS A 47 -1.63 15.00 1.74
C CYS A 47 -1.37 15.47 3.18
N GLN A 48 -0.19 15.22 3.76
CA GLN A 48 0.15 15.58 5.14
C GLN A 48 1.60 16.06 5.25
N ASP A 49 1.79 17.24 5.83
CA ASP A 49 3.12 17.87 5.97
C ASP A 49 3.99 17.24 7.08
N ASP A 50 3.43 16.41 7.96
CA ASP A 50 4.11 15.79 9.10
C ASP A 50 4.63 14.36 8.82
N ILE A 51 4.71 13.98 7.56
CA ILE A 51 5.18 12.67 7.10
C ILE A 51 6.52 12.82 6.36
N ASP A 52 7.57 12.21 6.91
CA ASP A 52 8.89 12.11 6.27
C ASP A 52 9.24 10.62 6.11
N PHE A 53 9.48 10.18 4.89
CA PHE A 53 9.71 8.76 4.62
C PHE A 53 10.82 8.52 3.61
N LYS A 54 11.44 7.35 3.72
CA LYS A 54 12.37 6.82 2.71
C LYS A 54 11.89 5.47 2.22
N VAL A 55 12.22 5.15 0.98
CA VAL A 55 11.88 3.87 0.37
C VAL A 55 13.15 3.16 -0.04
N PHE A 56 13.30 1.93 0.47
CA PHE A 56 14.45 1.08 0.21
C PHE A 56 14.00 -0.17 -0.53
N THR A 57 14.77 -0.56 -1.55
CA THR A 57 14.63 -1.86 -2.20
C THR A 57 15.50 -2.88 -1.47
N VAL A 58 14.97 -4.08 -1.28
CA VAL A 58 15.63 -5.14 -0.51
C VAL A 58 15.60 -6.46 -1.26
N GLN A 59 16.77 -7.09 -1.38
CA GLN A 59 16.91 -8.45 -1.88
C GLN A 59 16.34 -9.43 -0.84
N ALA A 60 15.35 -10.24 -1.23
CA ALA A 60 14.66 -11.13 -0.30
C ALA A 60 15.58 -12.19 0.32
N ASP A 61 16.66 -12.57 -0.38
CA ASP A 61 17.72 -13.48 0.04
C ASP A 61 18.82 -12.78 0.88
N CYS A 62 18.86 -11.45 0.90
CA CYS A 62 19.81 -10.66 1.68
C CYS A 62 19.10 -9.54 2.46
N PRO A 63 18.22 -9.87 3.44
CA PRO A 63 17.50 -8.88 4.22
C PRO A 63 18.43 -8.10 5.18
N PRO A 64 18.10 -6.84 5.51
CA PRO A 64 18.80 -6.05 6.51
C PRO A 64 18.92 -6.77 7.85
N LYS A 65 20.08 -6.66 8.50
CA LYS A 65 20.37 -7.33 9.78
C LYS A 65 19.43 -6.91 10.91
N ASN A 66 18.90 -5.69 10.87
CA ASN A 66 17.95 -5.17 11.85
C ASN A 66 16.57 -5.86 11.77
N PHE A 67 16.29 -6.70 10.76
CA PHE A 67 15.06 -7.51 10.71
C PHE A 67 15.15 -8.79 11.57
N ALA A 68 16.32 -9.14 12.12
CA ALA A 68 16.58 -10.48 12.65
C ALA A 68 15.69 -10.91 13.84
N ALA A 69 15.08 -9.99 14.59
CA ALA A 69 14.18 -10.31 15.69
C ALA A 69 12.70 -10.12 15.28
N GLY A 70 11.96 -11.22 15.17
CA GLY A 70 10.50 -11.19 15.00
C GLY A 70 9.97 -10.99 13.57
N TRP A 71 10.85 -10.81 12.57
CA TRP A 71 10.41 -10.58 11.19
C TRP A 71 9.74 -11.79 10.54
N SER A 72 8.56 -11.56 9.93
CA SER A 72 7.73 -12.59 9.30
C SER A 72 8.24 -13.09 7.94
N LYS A 73 9.39 -12.57 7.47
CA LYS A 73 9.98 -12.84 6.14
C LYS A 73 9.06 -12.40 4.98
N LYS A 74 8.15 -11.48 5.25
CA LYS A 74 7.25 -10.87 4.27
C LYS A 74 7.67 -9.43 3.99
N TYR A 75 7.22 -8.96 2.83
CA TYR A 75 7.37 -7.58 2.40
C TYR A 75 6.00 -7.08 1.93
N PRO A 76 5.74 -5.76 2.02
CA PRO A 76 6.67 -4.72 2.48
C PRO A 76 6.87 -4.73 4.00
N VAL A 77 7.88 -4.00 4.48
CA VAL A 77 8.15 -3.78 5.90
C VAL A 77 8.21 -2.27 6.14
N VAL A 78 7.59 -1.80 7.22
CA VAL A 78 7.78 -0.44 7.72
C VAL A 78 8.61 -0.49 8.99
N MET A 79 9.65 0.33 9.05
CA MET A 79 10.41 0.63 10.27
C MET A 79 10.19 2.08 10.66
N VAL A 80 9.66 2.33 11.85
CA VAL A 80 9.42 3.70 12.33
C VAL A 80 10.67 4.21 13.03
N ASN A 81 11.25 5.26 12.50
CA ASN A 81 12.44 5.91 13.06
C ASN A 81 12.07 6.79 14.27
N SER A 82 11.00 7.58 14.14
CA SER A 82 10.46 8.41 15.21
C SER A 82 9.03 8.85 14.89
N GLY A 83 8.21 9.09 15.91
CA GLY A 83 6.92 9.76 15.73
C GLY A 83 5.81 9.18 16.61
N LYS A 84 4.68 9.88 16.66
CA LYS A 84 3.51 9.49 17.44
C LYS A 84 2.29 9.27 16.53
N SER A 85 1.48 8.28 16.86
CA SER A 85 0.19 8.07 16.19
C SER A 85 -0.74 9.26 16.41
N LYS A 86 -1.87 9.30 15.68
CA LYS A 86 -2.94 10.29 15.89
C LYS A 86 -3.57 10.23 17.29
N THR A 87 -3.35 9.16 18.05
CA THR A 87 -3.79 9.02 19.45
C THR A 87 -2.70 9.36 20.47
N GLY A 88 -1.52 9.77 20.01
CA GLY A 88 -0.37 10.12 20.86
C GLY A 88 0.48 8.92 21.30
N GLN A 89 0.21 7.71 20.79
CA GLN A 89 1.05 6.53 21.06
C GLN A 89 2.41 6.71 20.39
N ASP A 90 3.50 6.51 21.15
CA ASP A 90 4.85 6.48 20.60
C ASP A 90 5.04 5.24 19.70
N LEU A 91 5.45 5.49 18.46
CA LEU A 91 5.69 4.47 17.44
C LEU A 91 7.19 4.25 17.20
N SER A 92 8.06 5.00 17.87
CA SER A 92 9.51 5.00 17.61
C SER A 92 10.12 3.60 17.83
N GLY A 93 10.86 3.13 16.83
CA GLY A 93 11.50 1.80 16.83
C GLY A 93 10.58 0.63 16.51
N MET A 94 9.30 0.85 16.22
CA MET A 94 8.36 -0.21 15.87
C MET A 94 8.56 -0.72 14.44
N MET A 95 8.30 -2.01 14.23
CA MET A 95 8.33 -2.70 12.94
C MET A 95 6.94 -3.26 12.61
N TYR A 96 6.51 -3.10 11.35
CA TYR A 96 5.25 -3.63 10.82
C TYR A 96 5.56 -4.42 9.54
N ASP A 97 5.25 -5.72 9.51
CA ASP A 97 5.67 -6.59 8.41
C ASP A 97 4.58 -7.55 7.90
N THR A 98 3.45 -7.63 8.60
CA THR A 98 2.26 -8.30 8.12
C THR A 98 1.31 -7.30 7.46
N PHE A 99 0.41 -7.82 6.62
CA PHE A 99 -0.54 -6.95 5.92
C PHE A 99 -1.44 -6.20 6.92
N GLU A 100 -1.94 -6.90 7.94
CA GLU A 100 -2.79 -6.34 8.99
C GLU A 100 -2.08 -5.26 9.81
N GLU A 101 -0.81 -5.50 10.18
CA GLU A 101 0.03 -4.54 10.90
C GLU A 101 0.31 -3.28 10.09
N LEU A 102 0.63 -3.44 8.80
CA LEU A 102 0.84 -2.31 7.90
C LEU A 102 -0.44 -1.46 7.82
N GLU A 103 -1.61 -2.08 7.68
CA GLU A 103 -2.88 -1.34 7.67
C GLU A 103 -3.13 -0.59 8.97
N LEU A 104 -2.86 -1.21 10.11
CA LEU A 104 -2.96 -0.56 11.42
C LEU A 104 -2.01 0.62 11.52
N PHE A 105 -0.76 0.47 11.04
CA PHE A 105 0.20 1.55 11.01
C PHE A 105 -0.30 2.74 10.17
N PHE A 106 -0.64 2.52 8.90
CA PHE A 106 -1.11 3.59 8.01
C PHE A 106 -2.39 4.25 8.53
N GLU A 107 -3.32 3.50 9.13
CA GLU A 107 -4.50 4.07 9.76
C GLU A 107 -4.15 4.90 11.01
N SER A 108 -3.15 4.47 11.79
CA SER A 108 -2.74 5.16 13.02
C SER A 108 -2.08 6.52 12.76
N ILE A 109 -1.47 6.70 11.58
CA ILE A 109 -0.76 7.93 11.19
C ILE A 109 -1.54 8.81 10.20
N ASN A 110 -2.65 8.31 9.64
CA ASN A 110 -3.51 9.07 8.75
C ASN A 110 -4.48 9.99 9.53
N ARG A 111 -4.19 11.29 9.48
CA ARG A 111 -4.98 12.39 10.06
C ARG A 111 -5.80 13.10 8.97
N GLU A 112 -5.20 13.43 7.83
CA GLU A 112 -5.77 14.34 6.82
C GLU A 112 -6.15 13.67 5.49
N CYS A 113 -6.03 12.35 5.36
CA CYS A 113 -6.27 11.63 4.09
C CYS A 113 -7.47 10.68 4.15
N PRO A 114 -8.73 11.18 4.15
CA PRO A 114 -9.93 10.33 4.17
C PRO A 114 -9.95 9.25 3.07
N ALA A 115 -9.43 9.56 1.88
CA ALA A 115 -9.40 8.65 0.74
C ALA A 115 -8.60 7.35 1.00
N LEU A 116 -7.57 7.42 1.87
CA LEU A 116 -6.76 6.26 2.26
C LEU A 116 -7.35 5.46 3.43
N LYS A 117 -8.44 5.91 4.06
CA LYS A 117 -9.09 5.17 5.15
C LYS A 117 -9.84 3.97 4.58
N ARG A 118 -9.25 2.77 4.68
CA ARG A 118 -9.81 1.52 4.16
C ARG A 118 -11.25 1.26 4.63
N LYS A 119 -11.56 1.58 5.89
CA LYS A 119 -12.84 1.25 6.53
C LYS A 119 -13.95 2.29 6.28
N ASN A 120 -13.73 3.30 5.45
CA ASN A 120 -14.81 4.20 5.05
C ASN A 120 -15.77 3.47 4.08
N ALA A 121 -17.05 3.86 4.07
CA ALA A 121 -18.07 3.18 3.28
C ALA A 121 -17.75 3.13 1.78
N PRO A 122 -17.23 4.20 1.14
CA PRO A 122 -16.88 4.16 -0.28
C PRO A 122 -15.75 3.15 -0.61
N ASN A 123 -14.68 3.11 0.19
CA ASN A 123 -13.61 2.11 -0.01
C ASN A 123 -14.12 0.69 0.24
N ILE A 124 -15.01 0.46 1.21
CA ILE A 124 -15.61 -0.86 1.43
C ILE A 124 -16.38 -1.30 0.17
N ALA A 125 -17.21 -0.43 -0.40
CA ALA A 125 -17.97 -0.72 -1.61
C ALA A 125 -17.04 -1.02 -2.81
N ALA A 126 -16.03 -0.18 -3.04
CA ALA A 126 -15.06 -0.38 -4.12
C ALA A 126 -14.25 -1.68 -3.91
N MET A 127 -13.83 -1.99 -2.68
CA MET A 127 -13.08 -3.20 -2.35
C MET A 127 -13.86 -4.48 -2.64
N HIS A 128 -15.19 -4.49 -2.42
CA HIS A 128 -16.04 -5.62 -2.79
C HIS A 128 -16.07 -5.91 -4.30
N VAL A 129 -15.77 -4.92 -5.13
CA VAL A 129 -15.71 -5.08 -6.60
C VAL A 129 -14.34 -5.62 -7.04
N VAL A 130 -13.27 -5.27 -6.33
CA VAL A 130 -11.89 -5.49 -6.82
C VAL A 130 -11.14 -6.64 -6.15
N ASP A 131 -11.58 -7.13 -4.99
CA ASP A 131 -10.84 -8.10 -4.16
C ASP A 131 -10.54 -9.43 -4.87
N ASN A 132 -11.46 -9.87 -5.75
CA ASN A 132 -11.39 -11.15 -6.43
C ASN A 132 -10.63 -11.12 -7.76
N ILE A 133 -10.29 -9.93 -8.27
CA ILE A 133 -9.62 -9.78 -9.58
C ILE A 133 -8.29 -10.53 -9.59
N TYR A 134 -7.43 -10.32 -8.59
CA TYR A 134 -6.10 -10.92 -8.59
C TYR A 134 -6.12 -12.44 -8.36
N LYS A 135 -7.10 -12.93 -7.60
CA LYS A 135 -7.34 -14.38 -7.42
C LYS A 135 -7.64 -15.04 -8.77
N HIS A 136 -8.57 -14.47 -9.54
CA HIS A 136 -8.91 -15.01 -10.86
C HIS A 136 -7.80 -14.81 -11.89
N PHE A 137 -7.01 -13.73 -11.78
CA PHE A 137 -5.81 -13.59 -12.59
C PHE A 137 -4.79 -14.70 -12.31
N ASN A 138 -4.54 -15.04 -11.04
CA ASN A 138 -3.64 -16.15 -10.68
C ASN A 138 -4.16 -17.50 -11.20
N HIS A 139 -5.48 -17.74 -11.16
CA HIS A 139 -6.07 -18.92 -11.80
C HIS A 139 -5.78 -18.94 -13.31
N PHE A 140 -5.99 -17.82 -14.00
CA PHE A 140 -5.73 -17.70 -15.44
C PHE A 140 -4.26 -17.99 -15.80
N ILE A 141 -3.30 -17.37 -15.10
CA ILE A 141 -1.85 -17.61 -15.29
C ILE A 141 -1.47 -19.06 -14.96
N SER A 142 -2.23 -19.74 -14.10
CA SER A 142 -2.03 -21.16 -13.80
C SER A 142 -2.65 -22.11 -14.85
N GLY A 143 -3.12 -21.57 -15.99
CA GLY A 143 -3.70 -22.35 -17.09
C GLY A 143 -5.20 -22.63 -16.98
N GLN A 144 -5.90 -22.05 -16.01
CA GLN A 144 -7.36 -22.16 -15.93
C GLN A 144 -8.04 -21.21 -16.93
N SER A 145 -9.34 -21.42 -17.17
CA SER A 145 -10.12 -20.58 -18.09
C SER A 145 -10.15 -19.11 -17.65
N GLU A 146 -9.96 -18.21 -18.62
CA GLU A 146 -10.04 -16.76 -18.44
C GLU A 146 -11.44 -16.25 -18.04
N LYS A 147 -12.49 -17.08 -18.16
CA LYS A 147 -13.89 -16.67 -17.90
C LYS A 147 -14.08 -16.01 -16.55
N GLY A 148 -13.40 -16.52 -15.51
CA GLY A 148 -13.44 -15.93 -14.17
C GLY A 148 -12.82 -14.53 -14.15
N LEU A 149 -11.64 -14.36 -14.74
CA LEU A 149 -10.96 -13.07 -14.81
C LEU A 149 -11.76 -12.06 -15.63
N VAL A 150 -12.26 -12.46 -16.80
CA VAL A 150 -13.11 -11.61 -17.65
C VAL A 150 -14.39 -11.22 -16.90
N GLY A 151 -14.98 -12.13 -16.12
CA GLY A 151 -16.13 -11.84 -15.27
C GLY A 151 -15.85 -10.75 -14.24
N GLU A 152 -14.73 -10.84 -13.51
CA GLU A 152 -14.34 -9.82 -12.53
C GLU A 152 -14.00 -8.47 -13.19
N LEU A 153 -13.35 -8.48 -14.37
CA LEU A 153 -13.07 -7.25 -15.12
C LEU A 153 -14.35 -6.58 -15.65
N LYS A 154 -15.37 -7.34 -16.04
CA LYS A 154 -16.67 -6.80 -16.43
C LYS A 154 -17.38 -6.12 -15.25
N LYS A 155 -17.40 -6.75 -14.07
CA LYS A 155 -17.95 -6.13 -12.85
C LYS A 155 -17.25 -4.82 -12.51
N LEU A 156 -15.92 -4.79 -12.64
CA LEU A 156 -15.15 -3.56 -12.47
C LEU A 156 -15.55 -2.48 -13.49
N ASN A 157 -15.69 -2.84 -14.76
CA ASN A 157 -16.11 -1.90 -15.80
C ASN A 157 -17.51 -1.33 -15.52
N GLU A 158 -18.49 -2.19 -15.22
CA GLU A 158 -19.86 -1.79 -14.87
C GLU A 158 -19.89 -0.88 -13.64
N TYR A 159 -19.06 -1.17 -12.62
CA TYR A 159 -18.93 -0.32 -11.45
C TYR A 159 -18.41 1.07 -11.81
N LEU A 160 -17.35 1.14 -12.63
CA LEU A 160 -16.74 2.40 -13.07
C LEU A 160 -17.68 3.22 -13.98
N GLU A 161 -18.42 2.57 -14.89
CA GLU A 161 -19.43 3.24 -15.72
C GLU A 161 -20.57 3.84 -14.89
N GLY A 162 -20.84 3.28 -13.72
CA GLY A 162 -21.81 3.80 -12.76
C GLY A 162 -21.29 4.95 -11.89
N GLN A 163 -20.00 5.30 -11.95
CA GLN A 163 -19.43 6.44 -11.23
C GLN A 163 -19.21 7.64 -12.15
N ASP A 164 -19.39 8.85 -11.60
CA ASP A 164 -18.97 10.10 -12.24
C ASP A 164 -17.66 10.62 -11.62
N THR A 165 -16.70 9.71 -11.45
CA THR A 165 -15.43 9.97 -10.75
C THR A 165 -14.25 9.46 -11.57
N LYS A 166 -13.11 10.15 -11.45
CA LYS A 166 -11.87 9.77 -12.15
C LYS A 166 -11.28 8.43 -11.68
N PHE A 167 -11.45 8.10 -10.40
CA PHE A 167 -10.95 6.87 -9.79
C PHE A 167 -12.10 6.07 -9.15
N LEU A 168 -11.80 4.95 -8.49
CA LEU A 168 -12.82 4.03 -7.96
C LEU A 168 -13.82 4.69 -7.00
N VAL A 169 -13.39 5.69 -6.26
CA VAL A 169 -14.17 6.28 -5.16
C VAL A 169 -14.47 7.76 -5.37
N ASP A 170 -13.51 8.52 -5.89
CA ASP A 170 -13.60 9.98 -6.07
C ASP A 170 -12.61 10.43 -7.16
N ASN A 171 -12.41 11.73 -7.31
CA ASN A 171 -11.46 12.35 -8.23
C ASN A 171 -10.01 12.37 -7.71
N VAL A 172 -9.77 11.75 -6.55
CA VAL A 172 -8.45 11.52 -5.95
C VAL A 172 -8.19 10.04 -5.73
N LEU A 173 -6.92 9.63 -5.72
CA LEU A 173 -6.55 8.23 -5.49
C LEU A 173 -6.94 7.79 -4.07
N SER A 174 -7.59 6.63 -3.98
CA SER A 174 -8.06 6.03 -2.72
C SER A 174 -7.26 4.79 -2.34
N PHE A 175 -7.56 4.25 -1.15
CA PHE A 175 -7.06 2.94 -0.73
C PHE A 175 -7.39 1.84 -1.77
N ALA A 176 -8.63 1.84 -2.29
CA ALA A 176 -9.06 0.86 -3.28
C ALA A 176 -8.25 0.97 -4.58
N ASP A 177 -7.89 2.18 -5.00
CA ASP A 177 -7.05 2.39 -6.18
C ASP A 177 -5.62 1.88 -5.96
N CYS A 178 -5.04 2.13 -4.78
CA CYS A 178 -3.73 1.60 -4.40
C CYS A 178 -3.73 0.07 -4.39
N HIS A 179 -4.85 -0.56 -4.06
CA HIS A 179 -5.03 -2.00 -4.18
C HIS A 179 -5.14 -2.45 -5.64
N LEU A 180 -6.03 -1.83 -6.42
CA LEU A 180 -6.39 -2.29 -7.76
C LEU A 180 -5.28 -2.05 -8.79
N LEU A 181 -4.72 -0.85 -8.84
CA LEU A 181 -3.87 -0.40 -9.94
C LEU A 181 -2.62 -1.26 -10.16
N PRO A 182 -1.87 -1.68 -9.12
CA PRO A 182 -0.75 -2.62 -9.30
C PRO A 182 -1.18 -3.94 -9.93
N ARG A 183 -2.36 -4.44 -9.55
CA ARG A 183 -2.91 -5.72 -10.02
C ARG A 183 -3.37 -5.64 -11.48
N LEU A 184 -4.01 -4.54 -11.88
CA LEU A 184 -4.34 -4.29 -13.29
C LEU A 184 -3.08 -4.20 -14.15
N GLN A 185 -2.01 -3.55 -13.64
CA GLN A 185 -0.75 -3.47 -14.36
C GLN A 185 -0.11 -4.85 -14.54
N HIS A 186 -0.19 -5.73 -13.53
CA HIS A 186 0.23 -7.12 -13.66
C HIS A 186 -0.57 -7.86 -14.74
N ILE A 187 -1.90 -7.75 -14.72
CA ILE A 187 -2.78 -8.36 -15.73
C ILE A 187 -2.38 -7.90 -17.14
N ARG A 188 -2.16 -6.60 -17.34
CA ARG A 188 -1.79 -6.02 -18.64
C ARG A 188 -0.45 -6.51 -19.18
N VAL A 189 0.53 -6.73 -18.30
CA VAL A 189 1.90 -7.11 -18.70
C VAL A 189 2.06 -8.62 -18.83
N ALA A 190 1.58 -9.38 -17.85
CA ALA A 190 1.78 -10.82 -17.76
C ALA A 190 0.62 -11.65 -18.34
N GLY A 191 -0.53 -11.03 -18.62
CA GLY A 191 -1.63 -11.69 -19.34
C GLY A 191 -1.47 -11.71 -20.86
N ARG A 192 -0.26 -11.43 -21.36
CA ARG A 192 0.10 -11.50 -22.78
C ARG A 192 0.47 -12.92 -23.20
#